data_AF-A0A960HER7-F1
#
_entry.id   AF-A0A960HER7-F1
#
_cell.length_a   1.000
_cell.length_b   1.000
_cell.length_c   1.000
_cell.angle_alpha   90.00
_cell.angle_beta   90.00
_cell.angle_gamma   90.00
#
_symmetry.space_group_name_H-M   'P 1'
#
loop_
_entity.id
_entity.type
_entity.pdbx_description
1 polymer ?
#
loop_
_entity_poly.entity_id
_entity_poly.type
_entity_poly.pdbx_seq_one_letter_code
_entity_poly.pdbx_strand_id
1 'polypeptide(L)'
;MAALLDHLRGTPLVILGLPRGGVPVAREVASALGAPLDVIAVRKLGVPFDPEFAMGAIGEDGVRVIDQRVVEMVGVSEADIVEVERR
;
A
#
# COMPACT_ATOMS: atom_id res chain seq x y z
N MET A 1 3.79 17.54 -12.18
CA MET A 1 2.95 16.61 -11.39
C MET A 1 2.21 17.34 -10.28
N ALA A 2 2.90 18.07 -9.38
CA ALA A 2 2.22 18.85 -8.33
C ALA A 2 1.22 19.91 -8.86
N ALA A 3 1.48 20.54 -10.01
CA ALA A 3 0.55 21.49 -10.63
C ALA A 3 -0.84 20.91 -10.97
N LEU A 4 -0.94 19.60 -11.20
CA LEU A 4 -2.23 18.93 -11.42
C LEU A 4 -3.08 18.85 -10.14
N LEU A 5 -2.44 18.99 -8.98
CA LEU A 5 -3.04 18.91 -7.65
C LEU A 5 -3.24 20.28 -7.01
N ASP A 6 -3.01 21.38 -7.74
CA ASP A 6 -3.05 22.73 -7.17
C ASP A 6 -4.44 23.12 -6.63
N HIS A 7 -5.50 22.53 -7.19
CA HIS A 7 -6.87 22.68 -6.70
C HIS A 7 -7.10 22.10 -5.30
N LEU A 8 -6.17 21.30 -4.77
CA LEU A 8 -6.19 20.77 -3.40
C LEU A 8 -5.45 21.67 -2.41
N ARG A 9 -4.79 22.74 -2.86
CA ARG A 9 -4.05 23.66 -1.99
C ARG A 9 -4.96 24.27 -0.93
N GLY A 10 -4.50 24.27 0.32
CA GLY A 10 -5.25 24.82 1.45
C GLY A 10 -6.35 23.90 2.01
N THR A 11 -6.54 22.71 1.42
CA THR A 11 -7.40 21.67 2.02
C THR A 11 -6.63 20.86 3.06
N PRO A 12 -7.30 20.31 4.08
CA PRO A 12 -6.66 19.42 5.05
C PRO A 12 -6.32 18.08 4.37
N LEU A 13 -5.03 17.88 4.07
CA LEU A 13 -4.54 16.68 3.39
C LEU A 13 -3.18 16.24 3.93
N VAL A 14 -2.87 14.96 3.73
CA VAL A 14 -1.54 14.37 3.97
C VAL A 14 -1.06 13.71 2.69
N ILE A 15 0.22 13.85 2.38
CA ILE A 15 0.85 13.14 1.26
C ILE A 15 1.51 11.88 1.82
N LEU A 16 1.12 10.71 1.30
CA LEU A 16 1.73 9.42 1.66
C LEU A 16 2.66 8.94 0.55
N GLY A 17 3.94 8.77 0.88
CA GLY A 17 4.94 8.22 -0.02
C GLY A 17 5.09 6.71 0.16
N LEU A 18 4.83 5.93 -0.90
CA LEU A 18 5.11 4.50 -0.91
C LEU A 18 6.60 4.24 -1.24
N PRO A 19 7.38 3.55 -0.38
CA PRO A 19 8.77 3.23 -0.67
C PRO A 19 8.95 2.33 -1.90
N ARG A 20 10.10 2.37 -2.59
CA ARG A 20 11.24 3.29 -2.38
C ARG A 20 11.16 4.53 -3.27
N GLY A 21 10.73 4.37 -4.52
CA GLY A 21 10.70 5.43 -5.52
C GLY A 21 9.59 6.46 -5.32
N GLY A 22 8.50 6.10 -4.64
CA GLY A 22 7.38 7.01 -4.38
C GLY A 22 7.70 8.07 -3.33
N VAL A 23 8.62 7.81 -2.41
CA VAL A 23 8.97 8.75 -1.33
C VAL A 23 9.62 10.04 -1.86
N PRO A 24 10.68 9.99 -2.73
CA PRO A 24 11.22 11.21 -3.34
C PRO A 24 10.16 12.01 -4.11
N VAL A 25 9.25 11.33 -4.80
CA VAL A 25 8.17 11.96 -5.56
C VAL A 25 7.16 12.64 -4.63
N ALA A 26 6.73 11.95 -3.57
CA ALA A 26 5.80 12.45 -2.57
C ALA A 26 6.36 13.69 -1.86
N ARG A 27 7.67 13.73 -1.60
CA ARG A 27 8.32 14.90 -1.00
C ARG A 27 8.20 16.16 -1.86
N GLU A 28 8.41 16.05 -3.17
CA GLU A 28 8.26 17.20 -4.08
C GLU A 28 6.79 17.68 -4.13
N VAL A 29 5.83 16.76 -4.07
CA VAL A 29 4.40 17.10 -4.03
C VAL A 29 4.02 17.77 -2.71
N ALA A 30 4.47 17.24 -1.58
CA ALA A 30 4.22 17.79 -0.24
C ALA A 30 4.78 19.21 -0.12
N SER A 31 6.01 19.44 -0.59
CA SER A 31 6.62 20.77 -0.62
C SER A 31 5.83 21.76 -1.48
N ALA A 32 5.39 21.34 -2.67
CA ALA A 32 4.62 22.20 -3.56
C ALA A 32 3.23 22.57 -3.01
N LEU A 33 2.60 21.68 -2.25
CA LEU A 33 1.26 21.89 -1.68
C LEU A 33 1.29 22.46 -0.24
N GLY A 34 2.46 22.50 0.40
CA GLY A 34 2.59 22.92 1.80
C GLY A 34 1.93 21.95 2.78
N ALA A 35 1.89 20.66 2.44
CA ALA A 35 1.20 19.62 3.18
C ALA A 35 2.18 18.72 3.96
N PRO A 36 1.76 18.10 5.09
CA PRO A 36 2.57 17.09 5.75
C PRO A 36 2.85 15.91 4.82
N LEU A 37 4.07 15.39 4.91
CA LEU A 37 4.51 14.17 4.25
C LEU A 37 4.64 13.07 5.31
N ASP A 38 4.13 11.90 4.99
CA ASP A 38 4.40 10.68 5.72
C ASP A 38 4.70 9.52 4.75
N VAL A 39 5.22 8.42 5.26
CA VAL A 39 5.60 7.23 4.50
C VAL A 39 4.71 6.10 4.92
N ILE A 40 4.21 5.33 3.95
CA ILE A 40 3.41 4.13 4.23
C ILE A 40 4.14 2.90 3.69
N ALA A 41 4.47 1.97 4.58
CA ALA A 41 5.03 0.67 4.20
C ALA A 41 3.92 -0.38 4.09
N VAL A 42 3.73 -0.93 2.89
CA VAL A 42 2.85 -2.08 2.66
C VAL A 42 3.57 -3.18 1.91
N ARG A 43 3.20 -4.43 2.20
CA ARG A 43 3.63 -5.61 1.46
C ARG A 43 2.40 -6.37 0.95
N LYS A 44 2.39 -6.67 -0.34
CA LYS A 44 1.36 -7.53 -0.96
C LYS A 44 1.51 -8.96 -0.45
N LEU A 45 0.39 -9.58 -0.10
CA LEU A 45 0.29 -11.03 0.09
C LEU A 45 -0.20 -11.64 -1.22
N GLY A 46 0.72 -12.25 -1.97
CA GLY A 46 0.39 -12.99 -3.19
C GLY A 46 -0.19 -14.37 -2.88
N VAL A 47 -0.91 -14.98 -3.80
CA VAL A 47 -1.32 -16.38 -3.64
C VAL A 47 -0.08 -17.30 -3.70
N PRO A 48 -0.04 -18.43 -2.98
CA PRO A 48 1.17 -19.24 -2.81
C PRO A 48 1.81 -19.72 -4.12
N PHE A 49 0.98 -20.02 -5.12
CA PHE A 49 1.38 -20.56 -6.42
C PHE A 49 1.43 -19.51 -7.55
N ASP A 50 1.01 -18.27 -7.27
CA ASP A 50 1.12 -17.13 -8.18
C ASP A 50 1.36 -15.84 -7.36
N PRO A 51 2.62 -15.54 -6.99
CA PRO A 51 2.97 -14.40 -6.15
C PRO A 51 2.60 -13.03 -6.78
N GLU A 52 2.36 -12.99 -8.09
CA GLU A 52 1.94 -11.76 -8.77
C GLU A 52 0.46 -11.46 -8.50
N PHE A 53 -0.37 -12.48 -8.29
CA PHE A 53 -1.78 -12.33 -7.97
C PHE A 53 -2.04 -12.13 -6.47
N ALA A 54 -2.57 -10.96 -6.10
CA ALA A 54 -2.77 -10.58 -4.69
C ALA A 54 -4.01 -11.25 -4.08
N MET A 55 -3.84 -11.87 -2.90
CA MET A 55 -4.94 -12.25 -2.01
C MET A 55 -5.11 -11.31 -0.82
N GLY A 56 -4.15 -10.41 -0.58
CA GLY A 56 -4.21 -9.47 0.51
C GLY A 56 -3.00 -8.55 0.58
N ALA A 57 -2.89 -7.84 1.71
CA ALA A 57 -1.76 -6.99 2.03
C ALA A 57 -1.56 -6.90 3.55
N ILE A 58 -0.32 -6.61 3.93
CA ILE A 58 0.07 -6.28 5.30
C ILE A 58 0.61 -4.86 5.30
N GLY A 59 0.10 -4.05 6.22
CA GLY A 59 0.58 -2.71 6.50
C GLY A 59 1.34 -2.63 7.82
N GLU A 60 1.47 -1.42 8.31
CA GLU A 60 2.11 -1.11 9.59
C GLU A 60 1.30 -1.67 10.77
N ASP A 61 1.95 -1.80 11.93
CA ASP A 61 1.35 -2.27 13.19
C ASP A 61 0.58 -3.60 13.11
N GLY A 62 0.98 -4.48 12.19
CA GLY A 62 0.35 -5.79 12.01
C GLY A 62 -1.04 -5.73 11.36
N VAL A 63 -1.41 -4.58 10.75
CA VAL A 63 -2.65 -4.46 9.98
C VAL A 63 -2.61 -5.46 8.83
N ARG A 64 -3.56 -6.38 8.82
CA ARG A 64 -3.71 -7.42 7.80
C ARG A 64 -5.06 -7.27 7.11
N VAL A 65 -5.04 -7.21 5.78
CA VAL A 65 -6.24 -7.20 4.95
C VAL A 65 -6.19 -8.38 3.99
N ILE A 66 -7.23 -9.21 4.01
CA ILE A 66 -7.36 -10.40 3.15
C ILE A 66 -8.63 -10.26 2.32
N ASP A 67 -8.53 -10.49 1.01
CA ASP A 67 -9.69 -10.61 0.13
C ASP A 67 -10.20 -12.05 0.16
N GLN A 68 -11.24 -12.27 0.98
CA GLN A 68 -11.84 -13.60 1.16
C GLN A 68 -12.37 -14.19 -0.15
N ARG A 69 -12.80 -13.36 -1.11
CA ARG A 69 -13.30 -13.83 -2.40
C ARG A 69 -12.18 -14.48 -3.21
N VAL A 70 -10.97 -13.91 -3.16
CA VAL A 70 -9.79 -14.48 -3.82
C VAL A 70 -9.42 -15.79 -3.14
N VAL A 71 -9.33 -15.79 -1.81
CA VAL A 71 -8.99 -16.99 -1.02
C VAL A 71 -9.93 -18.16 -1.34
N GLU A 72 -11.24 -17.92 -1.34
CA GLU A 72 -12.26 -18.91 -1.68
C GLU A 72 -12.16 -19.39 -3.14
N MET A 73 -11.97 -18.45 -4.09
CA MET A 73 -11.89 -18.76 -5.51
C MET A 73 -10.70 -19.65 -5.86
N VAL A 74 -9.56 -19.42 -5.20
CA VAL A 74 -8.31 -20.12 -5.49
C VAL A 74 -8.01 -21.26 -4.52
N GLY A 75 -8.87 -21.48 -3.51
CA GLY A 75 -8.77 -22.59 -2.57
C GLY A 75 -7.56 -22.51 -1.63
N VAL A 76 -7.17 -21.29 -1.22
CA VAL A 76 -6.01 -21.08 -0.34
C VAL A 76 -6.41 -21.37 1.11
N SER A 77 -5.57 -22.13 1.83
CA SER A 77 -5.81 -22.44 3.24
C SER A 77 -5.24 -21.36 4.18
N GLU A 78 -5.70 -21.32 5.44
CA GLU A 78 -5.11 -20.40 6.44
C GLU A 78 -3.62 -20.70 6.67
N ALA A 79 -3.20 -21.96 6.55
CA ALA A 79 -1.79 -22.35 6.68
C ALA A 79 -0.93 -21.71 5.58
N ASP A 80 -1.45 -21.68 4.35
CA ASP A 80 -0.79 -21.05 3.21
C ASP A 80 -0.67 -19.52 3.40
N ILE A 81 -1.72 -18.88 3.93
CA ILE A 81 -1.71 -17.44 4.22
C ILE A 81 -0.61 -17.11 5.23
N VAL A 82 -0.51 -17.90 6.30
CA VAL A 82 0.53 -17.73 7.33
C VAL A 82 1.93 -17.94 6.75
N GLU A 83 2.10 -18.87 5.81
CA GLU A 83 3.39 -19.07 5.14
C GLU A 83 3.80 -17.84 4.30
N VAL A 84 2.87 -17.31 3.50
CA VAL A 84 3.12 -16.09 2.68
C VAL A 84 3.38 -14.87 3.57
N GLU A 85 2.69 -14.76 4.70
CA GLU A 85 2.90 -13.69 5.67
C GLU A 85 4.33 -13.69 6.25
N ARG A 86 4.96 -14.86 6.42
CA ARG A 86 6.32 -14.98 7.00
C ARG A 86 7.47 -14.72 6.02
N ARG A 87 7.20 -14.67 4.72
CA ARG A 87 8.20 -14.40 3.67
C ARG A 87 8.50 -12.92 3.52
#